data_AF-A0A7W9J7M2-F1
#
_entry.id   AF-A0A7W9J7M2-F1
#
_cell.length_a   1.000
_cell.length_b   1.000
_cell.length_c   1.000
_cell.angle_alpha   90.00
_cell.angle_beta   90.00
_cell.angle_gamma   90.00
#
_symmetry.space_group_name_H-M   'P 1'
#
loop_
_entity.id
_entity.type
_entity.pdbx_description
1 polymer ?
#
loop_
_entity_poly.entity_id
_entity_poly.type
_entity_poly.pdbx_seq_one_letter_code
_entity_poly.pdbx_strand_id
1 'polypeptide(L)'
;MSERFDFTGDELAPAYRAAVDAIEAGDLVVLPTDTVYGLAADAFKADAVQRLLDAKGRGRDMPPPVLISVVESLDALATDVPEVGRKLCEEYWPGPLTVICHAQGSLMWDLGDTQGTVALRVPDHENTRELLSRTGPLAVSSANLSGQAAALDVYDAEAQLAESVAVYLDGGEVTGGQPSTIVDLTGEVPHVVRIGALSMEDIRKIVPEATTDLEPKPEDVQDKPADDKPVQDEKPAEEKPVQDEKPAEEKPAEVQDKPTEEVVEASKDEPGKPADSKAPDVRPAD
;
A
#
# COMPACT_ATOMS: atom_id res chain seq x y z
N MET A 1 -18.86 -5.95 6.42
CA MET A 1 -18.68 -4.49 6.54
C MET A 1 -17.28 -4.28 7.04
N SER A 2 -16.58 -3.29 6.50
CA SER A 2 -15.27 -2.90 7.01
C SER A 2 -15.42 -2.19 8.35
N GLU A 3 -14.51 -2.45 9.28
CA GLU A 3 -14.46 -1.79 10.59
C GLU A 3 -13.13 -1.08 10.77
N ARG A 4 -13.15 0.05 11.47
CA ARG A 4 -11.95 0.85 11.77
C ARG A 4 -11.76 0.95 13.28
N PHE A 5 -10.52 0.78 13.74
CA PHE A 5 -10.15 0.81 15.15
C PHE A 5 -9.02 1.80 15.39
N ASP A 6 -9.07 2.53 16.51
CA ASP A 6 -7.93 3.33 16.95
C ASP A 6 -6.76 2.41 17.34
N PHE A 7 -5.61 2.64 16.69
CA PHE A 7 -4.38 1.87 16.87
C PHE A 7 -3.27 2.69 17.54
N THR A 8 -3.63 3.77 18.24
CA THR A 8 -2.70 4.65 18.97
C THR A 8 -3.00 4.76 20.48
N GLY A 9 -4.19 4.35 20.93
CA GLY A 9 -4.68 4.62 22.28
C GLY A 9 -5.40 3.46 22.99
N ASP A 10 -6.52 3.78 23.63
CA ASP A 10 -7.23 2.88 24.54
C ASP A 10 -7.89 1.67 23.84
N GLU A 11 -8.00 1.69 22.51
CA GLU A 11 -8.61 0.63 21.69
C GLU A 11 -7.60 -0.40 21.15
N LEU A 12 -6.35 -0.41 21.61
CA LEU A 12 -5.35 -1.37 21.11
C LEU A 12 -5.78 -2.83 21.28
N ALA A 13 -6.35 -3.20 22.44
CA ALA A 13 -6.79 -4.57 22.69
C ALA A 13 -7.89 -5.05 21.70
N PRO A 14 -9.01 -4.31 21.50
CA PRO A 14 -9.98 -4.68 20.48
C PRO A 14 -9.40 -4.60 19.05
N ALA A 15 -8.53 -3.63 18.76
CA ALA A 15 -7.88 -3.50 17.45
C ALA A 15 -7.03 -4.75 17.11
N TYR A 16 -6.19 -5.20 18.04
CA TYR A 16 -5.41 -6.44 17.88
C TYR A 16 -6.31 -7.65 17.67
N ARG A 17 -7.38 -7.77 18.45
CA ARG A 17 -8.30 -8.90 18.34
C ARG A 17 -8.97 -8.93 16.97
N ALA A 18 -9.54 -7.80 16.53
CA ALA A 18 -10.20 -7.71 15.23
C ALA A 18 -9.23 -8.02 14.09
N ALA A 19 -8.01 -7.48 14.13
CA ALA A 19 -7.00 -7.74 13.11
C ALA A 19 -6.55 -9.21 13.08
N VAL A 20 -6.31 -9.84 14.24
CA VAL A 20 -5.97 -11.26 14.33
C VAL A 20 -7.10 -12.12 13.78
N ASP A 21 -8.34 -11.89 14.21
CA ASP A 21 -9.51 -12.65 13.74
C ASP A 21 -9.68 -12.53 12.21
N ALA A 22 -9.46 -11.34 11.63
CA ALA A 22 -9.52 -11.11 10.18
C ALA A 22 -8.40 -11.83 9.42
N ILE A 23 -7.15 -11.72 9.88
CA ILE A 23 -6.01 -12.44 9.27
C ILE A 23 -6.21 -13.96 9.36
N GLU A 24 -6.71 -14.46 10.50
CA GLU A 24 -7.05 -15.87 10.68
C GLU A 24 -8.20 -16.32 9.77
N ALA A 25 -9.15 -15.45 9.45
CA ALA A 25 -10.19 -15.72 8.47
C ALA A 25 -9.68 -15.67 7.00
N GLY A 26 -8.47 -15.17 6.76
CA GLY A 26 -7.92 -14.96 5.42
C GLY A 26 -8.42 -13.66 4.76
N ASP A 27 -8.96 -12.75 5.56
CA ASP A 27 -9.37 -11.42 5.15
C ASP A 27 -8.19 -10.43 5.17
N LEU A 28 -8.38 -9.29 4.51
CA LEU A 28 -7.37 -8.25 4.41
C LEU A 28 -7.48 -7.23 5.55
N VAL A 29 -6.32 -6.77 6.02
CA VAL A 29 -6.21 -5.75 7.08
C VAL A 29 -5.34 -4.60 6.59
N VAL A 30 -5.78 -3.36 6.78
CA VAL A 30 -4.94 -2.17 6.59
C VAL A 30 -4.26 -1.83 7.92
N LEU A 31 -2.93 -1.68 7.89
CA LEU A 31 -2.11 -1.39 9.06
C LEU A 31 -1.10 -0.25 8.81
N PRO A 32 -0.73 0.54 9.82
CA PRO A 32 0.28 1.58 9.71
C PRO A 32 1.71 0.99 9.71
N THR A 33 2.65 1.66 9.06
CA THR A 33 4.10 1.39 9.18
C THR A 33 4.87 2.69 9.30
N ASP A 34 6.19 2.62 9.52
CA ASP A 34 7.11 3.76 9.49
C ASP A 34 7.27 4.43 8.11
N THR A 35 6.76 3.81 7.05
CA THR A 35 6.93 4.32 5.66
C THR A 35 5.64 4.81 5.03
N VAL A 36 4.65 3.93 4.93
CA VAL A 36 3.31 4.16 4.34
C VAL A 36 2.35 3.15 4.97
N TYR A 37 1.03 3.38 4.85
CA TYR A 37 0.07 2.34 5.23
C TYR A 37 0.20 1.09 4.34
N GLY A 38 0.03 -0.07 4.93
CA GLY A 38 0.12 -1.37 4.29
C GLY A 38 -1.23 -2.10 4.26
N LEU A 39 -1.55 -2.70 3.13
CA LEU A 39 -2.58 -3.73 2.98
C LEU A 39 -1.93 -5.09 3.23
N ALA A 40 -2.39 -5.78 4.25
CA ALA A 40 -1.80 -7.00 4.78
C ALA A 40 -2.72 -8.21 4.60
N ALA A 41 -2.08 -9.36 4.37
CA ALA A 41 -2.68 -10.68 4.34
C ALA A 41 -1.76 -11.69 5.04
N ASP A 42 -2.32 -12.81 5.49
CA ASP A 42 -1.53 -13.95 5.99
C ASP A 42 -0.58 -14.47 4.90
N ALA A 43 0.73 -14.44 5.14
CA ALA A 43 1.73 -14.87 4.17
C ALA A 43 1.67 -16.36 3.83
N PHE A 44 1.06 -17.18 4.69
CA PHE A 44 0.96 -18.64 4.52
C PHE A 44 -0.36 -19.09 3.90
N LYS A 45 -1.29 -18.17 3.62
CA LYS A 45 -2.57 -18.46 2.97
C LYS A 45 -2.58 -17.94 1.55
N ALA A 46 -2.39 -18.86 0.60
CA ALA A 46 -2.37 -18.55 -0.83
C ALA A 46 -3.61 -17.77 -1.31
N ASP A 47 -4.79 -18.08 -0.76
CA ASP A 47 -6.04 -17.38 -1.10
C ASP A 47 -6.05 -15.95 -0.54
N ALA A 48 -5.53 -15.72 0.67
CA ALA A 48 -5.40 -14.39 1.26
C ALA A 48 -4.39 -13.52 0.49
N VAL A 49 -3.24 -14.08 0.10
CA VAL A 49 -2.27 -13.39 -0.78
C VAL A 49 -2.91 -13.06 -2.13
N GLN A 50 -3.66 -13.98 -2.72
CA GLN A 50 -4.34 -13.72 -3.99
C GLN A 50 -5.37 -12.59 -3.85
N ARG A 51 -6.15 -12.55 -2.76
CA ARG A 51 -7.05 -11.42 -2.45
C ARG A 51 -6.30 -10.10 -2.37
N LEU A 52 -5.12 -10.08 -1.73
CA LEU A 52 -4.28 -8.88 -1.66
C LEU A 52 -3.85 -8.42 -3.06
N LEU A 53 -3.37 -9.33 -3.91
CA LEU A 53 -2.98 -9.02 -5.29
C LEU A 53 -4.16 -8.50 -6.12
N ASP A 54 -5.32 -9.13 -6.00
CA ASP A 54 -6.55 -8.76 -6.70
C ASP A 54 -7.04 -7.37 -6.29
N ALA A 55 -7.08 -7.09 -4.97
CA ALA A 55 -7.43 -5.77 -4.43
C ALA A 55 -6.48 -4.67 -4.92
N LYS A 56 -5.21 -5.02 -5.15
CA LYS A 56 -4.19 -4.13 -5.69
C LYS A 56 -4.24 -3.98 -7.21
N GLY A 57 -4.97 -4.84 -7.93
CA GLY A 57 -4.91 -4.94 -9.39
C GLY A 57 -3.52 -5.37 -9.89
N ARG A 58 -2.81 -6.20 -9.12
CA ARG A 58 -1.48 -6.71 -9.47
C ARG A 58 -1.56 -8.17 -9.92
N GLY A 59 -0.70 -8.52 -10.88
CA GLY A 59 -0.44 -9.91 -11.24
C GLY A 59 0.45 -10.60 -10.21
N ARG A 60 0.60 -11.92 -10.36
CA ARG A 60 1.46 -12.76 -9.51
C ARG A 60 2.94 -12.49 -9.72
N ASP A 61 3.31 -11.81 -10.81
CA ASP A 61 4.66 -11.34 -11.14
C ASP A 61 5.17 -10.19 -10.26
N MET A 62 4.30 -9.61 -9.42
CA MET A 62 4.64 -8.56 -8.46
C MET A 62 4.39 -9.03 -7.01
N PRO A 63 5.16 -10.02 -6.51
CA PRO A 63 4.95 -10.56 -5.18
C PRO A 63 5.13 -9.48 -4.09
N PRO A 64 4.26 -9.44 -3.06
CA PRO A 64 4.39 -8.49 -1.96
C PRO A 64 5.57 -8.87 -1.06
N PRO A 65 6.26 -7.90 -0.43
CA PRO A 65 7.18 -8.19 0.65
C PRO A 65 6.42 -8.76 1.86
N VAL A 66 7.14 -9.48 2.70
CA VAL A 66 6.65 -10.06 3.95
C VAL A 66 7.22 -9.26 5.12
N LEU A 67 6.33 -8.75 5.97
CA LEU A 67 6.70 -8.10 7.22
C LEU A 67 6.82 -9.14 8.34
N ILE A 68 7.81 -8.94 9.20
CA ILE A 68 8.12 -9.80 10.36
C ILE A 68 8.30 -8.95 11.61
N SER A 69 8.01 -9.53 12.78
CA SER A 69 8.01 -8.79 14.05
C SER A 69 9.41 -8.47 14.57
N VAL A 70 10.38 -9.36 14.32
CA VAL A 70 11.73 -9.29 14.88
C VAL A 70 12.78 -9.82 13.90
N VAL A 71 14.02 -9.34 14.03
CA VAL A 71 15.15 -9.65 13.14
C VAL A 71 15.49 -11.15 13.17
N GLU A 72 15.34 -11.81 14.32
CA GLU A 72 15.63 -13.22 14.55
C GLU A 72 14.78 -14.15 13.66
N SER A 73 13.65 -13.66 13.14
CA SER A 73 12.82 -14.42 12.21
C SER A 73 13.44 -14.57 10.81
N LEU A 74 14.47 -13.76 10.49
CA LEU A 74 15.16 -13.80 9.20
C LEU A 74 15.67 -15.21 8.85
N ASP A 75 16.37 -15.85 9.78
CA ASP A 75 16.98 -17.17 9.55
C ASP A 75 15.96 -18.32 9.48
N ALA A 76 14.74 -18.09 9.99
CA ALA A 76 13.64 -19.02 9.83
C ALA A 76 12.99 -18.93 8.44
N LEU A 77 13.11 -17.76 7.78
CA LEU A 77 12.40 -17.44 6.54
C LEU A 77 13.27 -17.38 5.29
N ALA A 78 14.56 -17.14 5.46
CA ALA A 78 15.52 -17.02 4.38
C ALA A 78 16.73 -17.95 4.57
N THR A 79 17.38 -18.29 3.46
CA THR A 79 18.65 -19.02 3.41
C THR A 79 19.71 -18.17 2.73
N ASP A 80 20.98 -18.53 2.96
CA ASP A 80 22.14 -17.98 2.27
C ASP A 80 22.29 -16.44 2.40
N VAL A 81 21.81 -15.86 3.51
CA VAL A 81 21.92 -14.42 3.76
C VAL A 81 23.38 -14.05 4.07
N PRO A 82 24.04 -13.23 3.23
CA PRO A 82 25.45 -12.87 3.42
C PRO A 82 25.65 -11.97 4.64
N GLU A 83 26.85 -12.01 5.23
CA GLU A 83 27.19 -11.21 6.44
C GLU A 83 26.97 -9.71 6.23
N VAL A 84 27.30 -9.19 5.04
CA VAL A 84 27.05 -7.78 4.67
C VAL A 84 25.57 -7.43 4.67
N GLY A 85 24.71 -8.35 4.24
CA GLY A 85 23.26 -8.21 4.30
C GLY A 85 22.73 -8.20 5.73
N ARG A 86 23.33 -9.01 6.62
CA ARG A 86 23.01 -9.00 8.06
C ARG A 86 23.38 -7.68 8.71
N LYS A 87 24.53 -7.10 8.37
CA LYS A 87 24.95 -5.77 8.86
C LYS A 87 23.96 -4.67 8.45
N LEU A 88 23.42 -4.72 7.23
CA LEU A 88 22.36 -3.81 6.81
C LEU A 88 21.09 -3.98 7.66
N CYS A 89 20.70 -5.22 7.94
CA CYS A 89 19.55 -5.51 8.80
C CYS A 89 19.80 -5.03 10.24
N GLU A 90 20.97 -5.28 10.82
CA GLU A 90 21.33 -4.83 12.16
C GLU A 90 21.29 -3.30 12.31
N GLU A 91 21.67 -2.56 11.28
CA GLU A 91 21.67 -1.09 11.30
C GLU A 91 20.27 -0.50 11.05
N TYR A 92 19.52 -1.06 10.10
CA TYR A 92 18.29 -0.45 9.59
C TYR A 92 16.99 -1.17 9.96
N TRP A 93 17.06 -2.26 10.73
CA TRP A 93 15.88 -2.91 11.31
C TRP A 93 15.80 -2.74 12.84
N PRO A 94 14.61 -2.46 13.39
CA PRO A 94 13.37 -2.08 12.69
C PRO A 94 13.52 -0.81 11.85
N GLY A 95 12.89 -0.75 10.67
CA GLY A 95 12.97 0.44 9.84
C GLY A 95 12.67 0.25 8.35
N PRO A 96 13.05 1.23 7.52
CA PRO A 96 12.62 1.34 6.13
C PRO A 96 13.52 0.55 5.15
N LEU A 97 14.20 -0.50 5.61
CA LEU A 97 14.94 -1.41 4.76
C LEU A 97 14.10 -2.66 4.44
N THR A 98 14.09 -3.08 3.19
CA THR A 98 13.58 -4.39 2.76
C THR A 98 14.71 -5.14 2.08
N VAL A 99 14.90 -6.42 2.42
CA VAL A 99 15.95 -7.26 1.83
C VAL A 99 15.33 -8.40 1.05
N ILE A 100 15.79 -8.65 -0.17
CA ILE A 100 15.42 -9.83 -0.96
C ILE A 100 16.47 -10.90 -0.71
N CYS A 101 16.01 -12.07 -0.25
CA CYS A 101 16.85 -13.23 0.03
C CYS A 101 16.28 -14.47 -0.66
N HIS A 102 17.05 -15.54 -0.71
CA HIS A 102 16.50 -16.86 -1.06
C HIS A 102 15.54 -17.32 0.04
N ALA A 103 14.34 -17.73 -0.34
CA ALA A 103 13.35 -18.21 0.61
C ALA A 103 13.77 -19.58 1.18
N GLN A 104 13.46 -19.83 2.45
CA GLN A 104 13.69 -21.12 3.06
C GLN A 104 12.82 -22.19 2.36
N GLY A 105 13.44 -23.20 1.76
CA GLY A 105 12.74 -24.16 0.89
C GLY A 105 11.73 -25.09 1.58
N SER A 106 11.73 -25.14 2.92
CA SER A 106 10.74 -25.89 3.70
C SER A 106 9.43 -25.11 3.91
N LEU A 107 9.39 -23.81 3.60
CA LEU A 107 8.20 -22.99 3.78
C LEU A 107 7.21 -23.22 2.64
N MET A 108 5.99 -23.59 3.03
CA MET A 108 4.85 -23.69 2.13
C MET A 108 4.08 -22.37 2.18
N TRP A 109 4.54 -21.39 1.41
CA TRP A 109 3.80 -20.16 1.13
C TRP A 109 3.67 -19.95 -0.38
N ASP A 110 2.63 -19.22 -0.79
CA ASP A 110 2.41 -18.82 -2.17
C ASP A 110 2.25 -17.30 -2.21
N LEU A 111 3.38 -16.61 -2.42
CA LEU A 111 3.45 -15.15 -2.49
C LEU A 111 3.28 -14.62 -3.92
N GLY A 112 3.07 -15.50 -4.91
CA GLY A 112 3.19 -15.21 -6.33
C GLY A 112 4.45 -15.81 -6.97
N ASP A 113 4.84 -15.29 -8.12
CA ASP A 113 5.95 -15.80 -8.93
C ASP A 113 7.30 -15.27 -8.40
N THR A 114 7.70 -15.72 -7.22
CA THR A 114 8.89 -15.19 -6.51
C THR A 114 10.24 -15.71 -7.01
N GLN A 115 10.24 -16.70 -7.90
CA GLN A 115 11.47 -17.37 -8.38
C GLN A 115 12.36 -17.91 -7.24
N GLY A 116 11.73 -18.37 -6.14
CA GLY A 116 12.44 -18.91 -4.98
C GLY A 116 13.04 -17.85 -4.05
N THR A 117 12.66 -16.59 -4.21
CA THR A 117 13.10 -15.49 -3.34
C THR A 117 11.96 -15.03 -2.41
N VAL A 118 12.31 -14.22 -1.41
CA VAL A 118 11.36 -13.51 -0.55
C VAL A 118 11.95 -12.15 -0.18
N ALA A 119 11.12 -11.11 -0.22
CA ALA A 119 11.46 -9.80 0.32
C ALA A 119 10.98 -9.70 1.78
N LEU A 120 11.89 -9.43 2.70
CA LEU A 120 11.61 -9.37 4.14
C LEU A 120 11.86 -7.97 4.71
N ARG A 121 11.10 -7.59 5.74
CA ARG A 121 11.30 -6.34 6.49
C ARG A 121 10.76 -6.44 7.91
N VAL A 122 11.48 -5.84 8.86
CA VAL A 122 10.97 -5.52 10.19
C VAL A 122 10.55 -4.04 10.19
N PRO A 123 9.24 -3.70 10.25
CA PRO A 123 8.78 -2.31 10.24
C PRO A 123 9.07 -1.61 11.58
N ASP A 124 9.44 -0.32 11.55
CA ASP A 124 9.63 0.50 12.75
C ASP A 124 8.31 1.12 13.24
N HIS A 125 7.32 0.26 13.49
CA HIS A 125 6.05 0.67 14.10
C HIS A 125 5.71 -0.32 15.21
N GLU A 126 5.78 0.14 16.46
CA GLU A 126 5.68 -0.71 17.66
C GLU A 126 4.42 -1.58 17.65
N ASN A 127 3.24 -0.97 17.48
CA ASN A 127 1.98 -1.71 17.46
C ASN A 127 1.88 -2.69 16.27
N THR A 128 2.53 -2.38 15.15
CA THR A 128 2.52 -3.27 13.98
C THR A 128 3.43 -4.48 14.23
N ARG A 129 4.58 -4.28 14.87
CA ARG A 129 5.43 -5.40 15.32
C ARG A 129 4.75 -6.26 16.37
N GLU A 130 3.96 -5.66 17.27
CA GLU A 130 3.14 -6.39 18.23
C GLU A 130 2.00 -7.18 17.56
N LEU A 131 1.37 -6.64 16.51
CA LEU A 131 0.41 -7.41 15.72
C LEU A 131 1.09 -8.59 15.01
N LEU A 132 2.25 -8.35 14.37
CA LEU A 132 3.06 -9.38 13.72
C LEU A 132 3.52 -10.48 14.69
N SER A 133 3.74 -10.15 15.97
CA SER A 133 4.11 -11.14 16.99
C SER A 133 2.95 -12.11 17.31
N ARG A 134 1.70 -11.68 17.07
CA ARG A 134 0.47 -12.44 17.30
C ARG A 134 0.03 -13.23 16.07
N THR A 135 0.13 -12.63 14.89
CA THR A 135 -0.31 -13.25 13.63
C THR A 135 0.76 -14.12 12.99
N GLY A 136 2.04 -13.82 13.26
CA GLY A 136 3.15 -14.28 12.43
C GLY A 136 3.34 -13.40 11.19
N PRO A 137 4.21 -13.83 10.26
CA PRO A 137 4.56 -13.08 9.05
C PRO A 137 3.36 -12.72 8.18
N LEU A 138 3.30 -11.46 7.73
CA LEU A 138 2.23 -10.97 6.86
C LEU A 138 2.80 -10.54 5.52
N ALA A 139 2.14 -10.94 4.42
CA ALA A 139 2.38 -10.37 3.11
C ALA A 139 1.77 -8.96 3.08
N VAL A 140 2.57 -7.94 2.78
CA VAL A 140 2.12 -6.54 2.85
C VAL A 140 2.53 -5.78 1.59
N SER A 141 1.57 -5.11 0.96
CA SER A 141 1.82 -4.09 -0.06
C SER A 141 1.33 -2.75 0.43
N SER A 142 1.80 -1.62 -0.14
CA SER A 142 1.25 -0.31 0.16
C SER A 142 -0.29 -0.28 -0.03
N ALA A 143 -1.01 0.38 0.88
CA ALA A 143 -2.47 0.46 0.92
C ALA A 143 -3.00 1.52 -0.06
N ASN A 144 -2.96 1.20 -1.35
CA ASN A 144 -3.43 2.06 -2.44
C ASN A 144 -3.87 1.22 -3.63
N LEU A 145 -4.59 1.76 -4.60
CA LEU A 145 -4.75 1.08 -5.88
C LEU A 145 -3.46 1.20 -6.71
N SER A 146 -3.18 0.23 -7.60
CA SER A 146 -1.99 0.31 -8.45
C SER A 146 -1.98 1.61 -9.26
N GLY A 147 -0.84 2.31 -9.25
CA GLY A 147 -0.66 3.60 -9.92
C GLY A 147 -1.14 4.83 -9.13
N GLN A 148 -1.82 4.65 -7.99
CA GLN A 148 -2.21 5.76 -7.10
C GLN A 148 -1.12 6.07 -6.07
N ALA A 149 -1.21 7.23 -5.41
CA ALA A 149 -0.34 7.56 -4.29
C ALA A 149 -0.54 6.59 -3.12
N ALA A 150 0.54 6.26 -2.42
CA ALA A 150 0.46 5.44 -1.21
C ALA A 150 -0.26 6.21 -0.09
N ALA A 151 -1.12 5.53 0.65
CA ALA A 151 -1.84 6.13 1.76
C ALA A 151 -0.88 6.47 2.93
N LEU A 152 -1.01 7.69 3.44
CA LEU A 152 -0.23 8.19 4.58
C LEU A 152 -1.05 8.20 5.87
N ASP A 153 -2.38 8.14 5.76
CA ASP A 153 -3.28 7.90 6.87
C ASP A 153 -4.29 6.79 6.50
N VAL A 154 -5.09 6.38 7.49
CA VAL A 154 -6.09 5.33 7.30
C VAL A 154 -7.25 5.77 6.38
N TYR A 155 -7.54 7.07 6.33
CA TYR A 155 -8.66 7.62 5.56
C TYR A 155 -8.37 7.55 4.06
N ASP A 156 -7.13 7.84 3.66
CA ASP A 156 -6.63 7.67 2.30
C ASP A 156 -6.71 6.20 1.86
N ALA A 157 -6.39 5.27 2.77
CA ALA A 157 -6.47 3.84 2.48
C ALA A 157 -7.93 3.39 2.33
N GLU A 158 -8.82 3.82 3.22
CA GLU A 158 -10.25 3.51 3.19
C GLU A 158 -10.93 4.05 1.92
N ALA A 159 -10.58 5.27 1.50
CA ALA A 159 -11.08 5.87 0.26
C ALA A 159 -10.71 5.07 -1.00
N GLN A 160 -9.57 4.36 -0.98
CA GLN A 160 -9.07 3.59 -2.11
C GLN A 160 -9.51 2.13 -2.11
N LEU A 161 -9.61 1.50 -0.93
CA LEU A 161 -9.80 0.05 -0.81
C LEU A 161 -11.20 -0.34 -0.31
N ALA A 162 -11.89 0.58 0.37
CA ALA A 162 -13.27 0.47 0.84
C ALA A 162 -13.62 -0.93 1.39
N GLU A 163 -14.66 -1.56 0.85
CA GLU A 163 -15.20 -2.84 1.31
C GLU A 163 -14.30 -4.06 1.04
N SER A 164 -13.18 -3.89 0.33
CA SER A 164 -12.23 -4.97 0.03
C SER A 164 -11.41 -5.39 1.25
N VAL A 165 -11.48 -4.62 2.34
CA VAL A 165 -10.68 -4.79 3.56
C VAL A 165 -11.62 -4.98 4.73
N ALA A 166 -11.36 -5.96 5.59
CA ALA A 166 -12.21 -6.22 6.75
C ALA A 166 -11.93 -5.25 7.90
N VAL A 167 -10.64 -4.94 8.14
CA VAL A 167 -10.20 -4.14 9.29
C VAL A 167 -9.23 -3.04 8.85
N TYR A 168 -9.48 -1.82 9.33
CA TYR A 168 -8.60 -0.67 9.18
C TYR A 168 -8.05 -0.26 10.56
N LEU A 169 -6.73 -0.24 10.70
CA LEU A 169 -6.06 0.16 11.94
C LEU A 169 -5.58 1.60 11.81
N ASP A 170 -6.18 2.52 12.56
CA ASP A 170 -5.83 3.95 12.54
C ASP A 170 -4.63 4.23 13.45
N GLY A 171 -3.44 4.27 12.86
CA GLY A 171 -2.19 4.61 13.55
C GLY A 171 -1.83 6.11 13.51
N GLY A 172 -2.73 6.97 13.03
CA GLY A 172 -2.41 8.36 12.71
C GLY A 172 -1.64 8.53 11.39
N GLU A 173 -1.09 9.73 11.17
CA GLU A 173 -0.39 10.09 9.94
C GLU A 173 1.06 9.59 9.95
N VAL A 174 1.49 8.94 8.86
CA VAL A 174 2.88 8.49 8.68
C VAL A 174 3.78 9.66 8.34
N THR A 175 4.80 9.90 9.16
CA THR A 175 5.79 10.95 8.91
C THR A 175 6.84 10.50 7.91
N GLY A 176 6.94 11.17 6.76
CA GLY A 176 8.01 10.98 5.75
C GLY A 176 7.52 10.42 4.42
N GLY A 177 6.55 9.50 4.43
CA GLY A 177 5.80 9.05 3.26
C GLY A 177 6.60 8.40 2.12
N GLN A 178 7.88 8.11 2.32
CA GLN A 178 8.71 7.42 1.34
C GLN A 178 8.63 5.91 1.57
N PRO A 179 8.54 5.09 0.50
CA PRO A 179 8.55 3.63 0.63
C PRO A 179 9.91 3.14 1.15
N SER A 180 9.98 1.86 1.55
CA SER A 180 11.25 1.26 1.96
C SER A 180 12.26 1.19 0.80
N THR A 181 13.54 1.29 1.13
CA THR A 181 14.62 0.93 0.20
C THR A 181 14.69 -0.59 0.11
N ILE A 182 14.81 -1.13 -1.11
CA ILE A 182 14.89 -2.58 -1.34
C ILE A 182 16.28 -2.95 -1.83
N VAL A 183 16.92 -3.89 -1.13
CA VAL A 183 18.25 -4.42 -1.46
C VAL A 183 18.14 -5.90 -1.76
N ASP A 184 18.60 -6.32 -2.93
CA ASP A 184 18.74 -7.71 -3.31
C ASP A 184 20.07 -8.28 -2.79
N LEU A 185 19.97 -9.36 -2.01
CA LEU A 185 21.08 -10.06 -1.38
C LEU A 185 21.33 -11.45 -2.00
N THR A 186 20.66 -11.79 -3.11
CA THR A 186 20.79 -13.11 -3.76
C THR A 186 22.03 -13.22 -4.64
N GLY A 187 22.60 -12.10 -5.06
CA GLY A 187 23.84 -12.05 -5.84
C GLY A 187 25.11 -12.04 -4.99
N GLU A 188 26.28 -12.07 -5.66
CA GLU A 188 27.59 -11.98 -4.99
C GLU A 188 27.80 -10.63 -4.28
N VAL A 189 27.19 -9.57 -4.82
CA VAL A 189 27.28 -8.20 -4.28
C VAL A 189 25.86 -7.69 -4.05
N PRO A 190 25.55 -7.11 -2.87
CA PRO A 190 24.25 -6.49 -2.63
C PRO A 190 23.89 -5.46 -3.70
N HIS A 191 22.67 -5.54 -4.22
CA HIS A 191 22.19 -4.70 -5.31
C HIS A 191 20.91 -3.96 -4.92
N VAL A 192 20.93 -2.63 -4.98
CA VAL A 192 19.77 -1.81 -4.61
C VAL A 192 18.81 -1.71 -5.80
N VAL A 193 17.69 -2.43 -5.71
CA VAL A 193 16.66 -2.51 -6.76
C VAL A 193 15.65 -1.35 -6.67
N ARG A 194 15.52 -0.72 -5.49
CA ARG A 194 14.66 0.45 -5.28
C ARG A 194 15.24 1.37 -4.22
N ILE A 195 15.41 2.64 -4.56
CA ILE A 195 15.66 3.71 -3.57
C ILE A 195 14.33 4.17 -2.97
N GLY A 196 14.29 4.17 -1.63
CA GLY A 196 13.20 4.68 -0.81
C GLY A 196 13.76 5.62 0.25
N ALA A 197 13.33 5.46 1.50
CA ALA A 197 13.75 6.32 2.60
C ALA A 197 15.25 6.24 2.95
N LEU A 198 15.96 5.18 2.54
CA LEU A 198 17.42 5.08 2.66
C LEU A 198 18.08 5.41 1.32
N SER A 199 19.02 6.36 1.34
CA SER A 199 19.79 6.74 0.14
C SER A 199 20.85 5.69 -0.22
N MET A 200 21.38 5.75 -1.45
CA MET A 200 22.56 4.94 -1.81
C MET A 200 23.77 5.24 -0.92
N GLU A 201 23.91 6.48 -0.45
CA GLU A 201 25.00 6.86 0.47
C GLU A 201 24.85 6.13 1.81
N ASP A 202 23.62 6.04 2.33
CA ASP A 202 23.35 5.32 3.58
C ASP A 202 23.69 3.83 3.44
N ILE A 203 23.23 3.18 2.38
CA ILE A 203 23.58 1.77 2.11
C ILE A 203 25.11 1.58 1.99
N ARG A 204 25.80 2.47 1.28
CA ARG A 204 27.26 2.39 1.07
C ARG A 204 28.09 2.69 2.32
N LYS A 205 27.53 3.32 3.37
CA LYS A 205 28.21 3.43 4.68
C LYS A 205 28.46 2.07 5.31
N ILE A 206 27.55 1.12 5.08
CA ILE A 206 27.62 -0.24 5.64
C ILE A 206 28.22 -1.22 4.63
N VAL A 207 27.84 -1.11 3.35
CA VAL A 207 28.28 -1.98 2.25
C VAL A 207 28.84 -1.11 1.11
N PRO A 208 30.12 -0.68 1.18
CA PRO A 208 30.71 0.23 0.20
C PRO A 208 30.64 -0.25 -1.26
N GLU A 209 30.63 -1.56 -1.47
CA GLU A 209 30.56 -2.22 -2.76
C GLU A 209 29.13 -2.34 -3.33
N ALA A 210 28.10 -1.92 -2.60
CA ALA A 210 26.71 -2.03 -3.05
C ALA A 210 26.48 -1.35 -4.39
N THR A 211 25.81 -2.07 -5.29
CA THR A 211 25.55 -1.65 -6.67
C THR A 211 24.11 -1.17 -6.84
N THR A 212 23.83 -0.43 -7.91
CA THR A 212 22.47 -0.07 -8.34
C THR A 212 22.49 0.27 -9.83
N ASP A 213 21.39 -0.02 -10.53
CA ASP A 213 21.16 0.45 -11.90
C ASP A 213 20.43 1.82 -11.95
N LEU A 214 20.18 2.42 -10.79
CA LEU A 214 19.38 3.65 -10.64
C LEU A 214 20.22 4.94 -10.74
N GLU A 215 21.54 4.84 -10.70
CA GLU A 215 22.46 5.96 -10.94
C GLU A 215 22.80 6.02 -12.44
N PRO A 216 22.87 7.22 -13.05
CA PRO A 216 23.32 7.33 -14.45
C PRO A 216 24.74 6.78 -14.56
N LYS A 217 24.95 5.83 -15.48
CA LYS A 217 26.29 5.32 -15.78
C LYS A 217 27.14 6.50 -16.27
N PRO A 218 28.41 6.63 -15.84
CA PRO A 218 29.29 7.70 -16.31
C PRO A 218 29.49 7.73 -17.83
N GLU A 219 29.10 6.66 -18.55
CA GLU A 219 29.15 6.58 -20.02
C GLU A 219 28.02 7.35 -20.74
N ASP A 220 26.95 7.76 -20.04
CA ASP A 220 25.83 8.53 -20.64
C ASP A 220 26.02 10.05 -20.58
N VAL A 221 27.11 10.54 -19.98
CA VAL A 221 27.54 11.95 -20.08
C VAL A 221 28.53 12.07 -21.25
N GLN A 222 28.10 11.69 -22.46
CA GLN A 222 28.84 12.08 -23.66
C GLN A 222 28.65 13.57 -23.91
N ASP A 223 29.72 14.29 -23.63
CA ASP A 223 30.04 15.67 -23.97
C ASP A 223 29.53 16.04 -25.37
N LYS A 224 28.38 16.72 -25.44
CA LYS A 224 27.99 17.46 -26.65
C LYS A 224 28.67 18.82 -26.56
N PRO A 225 29.60 19.15 -27.48
CA PRO A 225 30.12 20.51 -27.55
C PRO A 225 28.95 21.45 -27.86
N ALA A 226 28.79 22.48 -27.05
CA ALA A 226 27.91 23.59 -27.37
C ALA A 226 28.45 24.29 -28.62
N ASP A 227 27.76 24.13 -29.75
CA ASP A 227 27.98 24.97 -30.94
C ASP A 227 27.46 26.38 -30.62
N ASP A 228 28.40 27.22 -30.21
CA ASP A 228 28.25 28.65 -30.05
C ASP A 228 28.17 29.29 -31.46
N LYS A 229 26.98 29.77 -31.84
CA LYS A 229 26.85 30.68 -33.00
C LYS A 229 26.27 32.01 -32.52
N PRO A 230 26.91 33.15 -32.84
CA PRO A 230 26.49 34.45 -32.35
C PRO A 230 25.25 34.96 -33.06
N VAL A 231 24.44 35.66 -32.27
CA VAL A 231 23.28 36.49 -32.65
C VAL A 231 23.72 37.59 -33.61
N GLN A 232 22.97 37.81 -34.70
CA GLN A 232 23.00 39.06 -35.46
C GLN A 232 21.62 39.75 -35.37
N ASP A 233 21.68 40.98 -34.88
CA ASP A 233 20.62 41.98 -34.81
C ASP A 233 20.24 42.49 -36.21
N GLU A 234 18.95 42.57 -36.54
CA GLU A 234 18.38 43.62 -37.38
C GLU A 234 16.94 43.96 -36.94
N LYS A 235 16.62 45.26 -36.90
CA LYS A 235 15.37 45.92 -36.49
C LYS A 235 15.15 47.10 -37.49
N PRO A 236 14.04 47.86 -37.49
CA PRO A 236 12.61 47.61 -37.79
C PRO A 236 12.02 48.48 -38.94
N ALA A 237 10.78 48.22 -39.37
CA ALA A 237 9.69 49.16 -39.82
C ALA A 237 8.58 48.31 -40.50
N GLU A 238 7.27 48.56 -40.52
CA GLU A 238 6.45 49.78 -40.44
C GLU A 238 4.95 49.42 -40.18
N GLU A 239 4.12 50.42 -39.82
CA GLU A 239 2.74 50.32 -39.28
C GLU A 239 1.57 50.27 -40.31
N LYS A 240 0.51 49.48 -39.97
CA LYS A 240 -1.00 49.65 -39.97
C LYS A 240 -1.76 50.36 -41.13
N PRO A 241 -3.07 50.03 -41.41
CA PRO A 241 -4.24 50.08 -40.48
C PRO A 241 -5.29 48.93 -40.60
N VAL A 242 -5.96 48.46 -39.53
CA VAL A 242 -7.25 48.86 -38.87
C VAL A 242 -8.51 48.94 -39.78
N GLN A 243 -9.48 48.06 -39.50
CA GLN A 243 -10.97 48.22 -39.52
C GLN A 243 -11.54 47.05 -38.68
N ASP A 244 -11.97 47.24 -37.44
CA ASP A 244 -13.29 47.70 -36.95
C ASP A 244 -14.49 46.87 -37.46
N GLU A 245 -15.08 46.03 -36.59
CA GLU A 245 -16.44 46.22 -36.06
C GLU A 245 -16.82 45.14 -35.02
N LYS A 246 -17.45 45.60 -33.94
CA LYS A 246 -18.10 44.91 -32.81
C LYS A 246 -19.37 45.73 -32.52
N PRO A 247 -20.20 45.44 -31.49
CA PRO A 247 -21.02 44.27 -31.10
C PRO A 247 -22.54 44.60 -31.19
N ALA A 248 -23.42 43.65 -30.84
CA ALA A 248 -24.70 43.99 -30.18
C ALA A 248 -25.27 42.85 -29.30
N GLU A 249 -25.54 43.20 -28.04
CA GLU A 249 -26.47 42.58 -27.07
C GLU A 249 -27.93 42.62 -27.62
N GLU A 250 -28.99 41.98 -27.09
CA GLU A 250 -29.48 41.86 -25.70
C GLU A 250 -30.71 40.90 -25.63
N LYS A 251 -31.15 40.57 -24.41
CA LYS A 251 -32.13 39.53 -23.94
C LYS A 251 -33.66 39.86 -24.18
N PRO A 252 -34.63 39.36 -23.37
CA PRO A 252 -35.31 38.04 -23.36
C PRO A 252 -36.86 38.16 -23.48
N ALA A 253 -37.61 37.03 -23.50
CA ALA A 253 -39.04 37.01 -23.16
C ALA A 253 -39.52 35.62 -22.69
N GLU A 254 -40.65 35.62 -21.98
CA GLU A 254 -41.07 34.75 -20.88
C GLU A 254 -42.50 34.20 -21.14
N VAL A 255 -42.90 33.20 -20.33
CA VAL A 255 -44.25 32.76 -19.91
C VAL A 255 -45.14 31.89 -20.83
N GLN A 256 -45.69 30.83 -20.18
CA GLN A 256 -47.07 30.28 -20.20
C GLN A 256 -47.05 28.74 -20.41
N ASP A 257 -47.75 27.88 -19.67
CA ASP A 257 -48.77 28.01 -18.61
C ASP A 257 -48.93 26.63 -17.92
N LYS A 258 -49.41 26.61 -16.66
CA LYS A 258 -49.91 25.40 -15.95
C LYS A 258 -51.45 25.48 -15.91
N PRO A 259 -52.19 24.36 -15.80
CA PRO A 259 -52.82 24.02 -14.50
C PRO A 259 -52.85 22.49 -14.18
N THR A 260 -52.59 22.03 -12.94
CA THR A 260 -53.55 21.62 -11.84
C THR A 260 -54.37 20.35 -12.18
N GLU A 261 -54.46 19.27 -11.40
CA GLU A 261 -55.04 19.03 -10.04
C GLU A 261 -54.67 17.56 -9.63
N GLU A 262 -54.18 17.29 -8.42
CA GLU A 262 -54.87 16.86 -7.17
C GLU A 262 -55.28 15.36 -7.04
N VAL A 263 -54.72 14.73 -5.98
CA VAL A 263 -55.35 13.84 -4.95
C VAL A 263 -55.85 12.45 -5.46
N VAL A 264 -55.55 11.29 -4.86
CA VAL A 264 -55.99 10.80 -3.54
C VAL A 264 -55.19 9.57 -3.02
N GLU A 265 -54.93 9.60 -1.71
CA GLU A 265 -54.89 8.56 -0.65
C GLU A 265 -54.63 7.06 -0.90
N ALA A 266 -53.59 6.59 -0.19
CA ALA A 266 -53.55 5.55 0.85
C ALA A 266 -54.58 4.40 0.87
N SER A 267 -54.05 3.18 1.04
CA SER A 267 -54.62 2.19 1.96
C SER A 267 -53.55 1.22 2.48
N LYS A 268 -53.51 1.11 3.81
CA LYS A 268 -52.85 0.08 4.61
C LYS A 268 -53.71 -1.18 4.59
N ASP A 269 -53.09 -2.36 4.64
CA ASP A 269 -53.50 -3.44 5.54
C ASP A 269 -52.49 -4.61 5.50
N GLU A 270 -51.85 -4.88 6.64
CA GLU A 270 -51.30 -6.19 6.99
C GLU A 270 -51.60 -6.44 8.47
N PRO A 271 -52.21 -7.60 8.78
CA PRO A 271 -51.79 -8.31 9.98
C PRO A 271 -51.68 -9.82 9.75
N GLY A 272 -50.60 -10.42 10.25
CA GLY A 272 -50.46 -11.88 10.24
C GLY A 272 -49.24 -12.40 10.98
N LYS A 273 -49.30 -12.45 12.31
CA LYS A 273 -48.44 -13.31 13.16
C LYS A 273 -49.25 -14.58 13.48
N PRO A 274 -48.66 -15.79 13.40
CA PRO A 274 -48.29 -16.54 14.62
C PRO A 274 -47.03 -17.42 14.34
N ALA A 275 -46.40 -18.21 15.21
CA ALA A 275 -46.58 -18.72 16.56
C ALA A 275 -45.19 -19.18 17.08
N ASP A 276 -45.08 -19.27 18.41
CA ASP A 276 -44.07 -20.01 19.18
C ASP A 276 -43.66 -21.36 18.57
N SER A 277 -42.35 -21.64 18.56
CA SER A 277 -41.84 -23.01 18.51
C SER A 277 -40.99 -23.30 19.74
N LYS A 278 -41.40 -24.36 20.43
CA LYS A 278 -40.84 -24.93 21.66
C LYS A 278 -39.46 -25.55 21.42
N ALA A 279 -38.59 -25.40 22.42
CA ALA A 279 -37.43 -26.24 22.66
C ALA A 279 -37.82 -27.70 23.01
N PRO A 280 -36.93 -28.67 22.74
CA PRO A 280 -36.75 -29.86 23.58
C PRO A 280 -35.37 -29.75 24.27
N ASP A 281 -35.32 -29.63 25.59
CA ASP A 281 -35.32 -30.71 26.58
C ASP A 281 -34.07 -31.61 26.50
N VAL A 282 -33.18 -31.35 27.45
CA VAL A 282 -31.92 -32.05 27.73
C VAL A 282 -32.24 -33.30 28.55
N ARG A 283 -31.71 -34.45 28.14
CA ARG A 283 -31.55 -35.61 29.04
C ARG A 283 -30.07 -35.96 29.17
N PRO A 284 -29.55 -36.18 30.38
CA PRO A 284 -28.32 -36.92 30.62
C PRO A 284 -28.61 -38.33 31.18
N ALA A 285 -27.83 -39.33 30.74
CA ALA A 285 -27.53 -40.67 31.30
C ALA A 285 -27.07 -41.54 30.10
N ASP A 286 -25.96 -42.26 30.06
CA ASP A 286 -24.92 -42.69 31.00
C ASP A 286 -23.56 -42.72 30.27
#